data_AF-A0AA96UI41-F1
#
_entry.id   AF-A0AA96UI41-F1
#
_cell.length_a   1.000
_cell.length_b   1.000
_cell.length_c   1.000
_cell.angle_alpha   90.00
_cell.angle_beta   90.00
_cell.angle_gamma   90.00
#
_symmetry.space_group_name_H-M   'P 1'
#
loop_
_entity.id
_entity.type
_entity.pdbx_description
1 polymer ?
#
loop_
_entity_poly.entity_id
_entity_poly.type
_entity_poly.pdbx_seq_one_letter_code
_entity_poly.pdbx_strand_id
1 'polypeptide(L)'
;MPNTLTRLDERLEAAAGDSLSSLAANEARADTATARLIEAHRALVAAETRVSFLRVKLINIAAARRRVDDAVLDQLDAQLEALETAADQRDRLEEELLLLIQAREDEAERAAERERAAASAPARTVLVVQGAPRRR
;
A
#
# COMPACT_ATOMS: atom_id res chain seq x y z
N MET A 1 -18.98 4.34 8.93
CA MET A 1 -17.85 3.44 8.63
C MET A 1 -17.14 4.04 7.43
N PRO A 2 -15.83 4.34 7.51
CA PRO A 2 -15.10 4.69 6.31
C PRO A 2 -15.27 3.54 5.30
N ASN A 3 -15.52 3.89 4.03
CA ASN A 3 -15.70 2.91 2.96
C ASN A 3 -14.32 2.42 2.52
N THR A 4 -13.66 1.66 3.39
CA THR A 4 -12.34 1.08 3.10
C THR A 4 -12.51 -0.03 2.08
N LEU A 5 -11.80 0.11 0.97
CA LEU A 5 -11.76 -0.86 -0.13
C LEU A 5 -10.86 -2.02 0.24
N THR A 6 -9.73 -1.74 0.90
CA THR A 6 -8.79 -2.75 1.42
C THR A 6 -8.51 -2.51 2.90
N ARG A 7 -7.97 -3.52 3.59
CA ARG A 7 -7.51 -3.38 4.98
C ARG A 7 -6.26 -2.50 5.13
N LEU A 8 -5.55 -2.22 4.04
CA LEU A 8 -4.32 -1.43 4.03
C LEU A 8 -4.55 0.05 3.72
N ASP A 9 -5.79 0.46 3.42
CA ASP A 9 -6.12 1.82 2.98
C ASP A 9 -5.61 2.90 3.95
N GLU A 10 -5.93 2.80 5.24
CA GLU A 10 -5.53 3.79 6.24
C GLU A 10 -4.00 3.88 6.38
N ARG A 11 -3.30 2.74 6.32
CA ARG A 11 -1.84 2.70 6.41
C ARG A 11 -1.19 3.26 5.15
N LEU A 12 -1.77 2.96 3.98
CA LEU A 12 -1.31 3.50 2.70
C LEU A 12 -1.44 5.02 2.69
N GLU A 13 -2.60 5.56 3.11
CA GLU A 13 -2.80 7.01 3.19
C GLU A 13 -1.80 7.68 4.14
N ALA A 14 -1.54 7.06 5.29
CA ALA A 14 -0.53 7.54 6.24
C ALA A 14 0.89 7.52 5.64
N ALA A 15 1.27 6.45 4.95
CA ALA A 15 2.60 6.31 4.35
C ALA A 15 2.79 7.21 3.12
N ALA A 16 1.73 7.46 2.35
CA ALA A 16 1.74 8.37 1.20
C ALA A 16 1.65 9.85 1.61
N GLY A 17 1.10 10.14 2.80
CA GLY A 17 0.83 11.51 3.26
C GLY A 17 -0.34 12.17 2.53
N ASP A 18 -1.10 11.42 1.75
CA ASP A 18 -2.21 11.88 0.91
C ASP A 18 -3.36 10.87 0.97
N SER A 19 -4.60 11.36 0.83
CA SER A 19 -5.77 10.46 0.74
C SER A 19 -5.75 9.64 -0.55
N LEU A 20 -6.36 8.46 -0.56
CA LEU A 20 -6.51 7.64 -1.78
C LEU A 20 -7.21 8.40 -2.91
N SER A 21 -8.15 9.29 -2.55
CA SER A 21 -8.84 10.16 -3.50
C SER A 21 -7.88 11.19 -4.11
N SER A 22 -7.01 11.79 -3.30
CA SER A 22 -5.97 12.72 -3.74
C SER A 22 -4.95 12.04 -4.66
N LEU A 23 -4.51 10.83 -4.28
CA LEU A 23 -3.57 10.02 -5.05
C LEU A 23 -4.15 9.68 -6.43
N ALA A 24 -5.41 9.25 -6.49
CA ALA A 24 -6.10 8.97 -7.75
C ALA A 24 -6.29 10.23 -8.62
N ALA A 25 -6.62 11.37 -8.02
CA ALA A 25 -6.79 12.63 -8.75
C ALA A 25 -5.49 13.17 -9.35
N ASN A 26 -4.35 12.90 -8.68
CA ASN A 26 -3.04 13.41 -9.05
C ASN A 26 -2.12 12.37 -9.71
N GLU A 27 -2.64 11.20 -10.07
CA GLU A 27 -1.85 10.09 -10.62
C GLU A 27 -0.99 10.48 -11.82
N ALA A 28 -1.50 11.32 -12.72
CA ALA A 28 -0.76 11.79 -13.90
C ALA A 28 0.50 12.61 -13.56
N ARG A 29 0.62 13.09 -12.31
CA ARG A 29 1.76 13.87 -11.80
C ARG A 29 2.54 13.10 -10.73
N ALA A 30 2.14 11.86 -10.44
CA ALA A 30 2.79 11.04 -9.44
C ALA A 30 4.24 10.73 -9.87
N ASP A 31 5.14 10.69 -8.90
CA ASP A 31 6.45 10.11 -9.12
C ASP A 31 6.35 8.59 -9.29
N THR A 32 7.44 7.95 -9.76
CA THR A 32 7.46 6.51 -10.02
C THR A 32 7.09 5.69 -8.80
N ALA A 33 7.45 6.17 -7.62
CA ALA A 33 7.24 5.46 -6.37
C ALA A 33 5.74 5.48 -6.01
N THR A 34 5.11 6.64 -6.10
CA THR A 34 3.67 6.84 -5.83
C THR A 34 2.81 6.16 -6.89
N ALA A 35 3.22 6.19 -8.17
CA ALA A 35 2.54 5.45 -9.22
C ALA A 35 2.48 3.94 -8.92
N ARG A 36 3.60 3.34 -8.49
CA ARG A 36 3.63 1.91 -8.10
C ARG A 36 2.71 1.58 -6.93
N LEU A 37 2.60 2.47 -5.93
CA LEU A 37 1.67 2.29 -4.82
C LEU A 37 0.21 2.30 -5.30
N ILE A 38 -0.14 3.25 -6.18
CA ILE A 38 -1.50 3.34 -6.76
C ILE A 38 -1.82 2.07 -7.57
N GLU A 39 -0.87 1.61 -8.39
CA GLU A 39 -1.03 0.38 -9.18
C GLU A 39 -1.22 -0.86 -8.29
N ALA A 40 -0.36 -1.05 -7.28
CA ALA A 40 -0.45 -2.17 -6.35
C ALA A 40 -1.75 -2.14 -5.54
N HIS A 41 -2.19 -0.96 -5.10
CA HIS A 41 -3.48 -0.78 -4.43
C HIS A 41 -4.66 -1.18 -5.33
N ARG A 42 -4.68 -0.71 -6.59
CA ARG A 42 -5.71 -1.10 -7.56
C ARG A 42 -5.73 -2.60 -7.82
N ALA A 43 -4.56 -3.22 -7.92
CA ALA A 43 -4.46 -4.66 -8.10
C ALA A 43 -5.06 -5.41 -6.91
N LEU A 44 -4.76 -4.99 -5.67
CA LEU A 44 -5.34 -5.58 -4.47
C LEU A 44 -6.86 -5.40 -4.41
N VAL A 45 -7.38 -4.19 -4.69
CA VAL A 45 -8.83 -3.93 -4.75
C VAL A 45 -9.52 -4.85 -5.76
N ALA A 46 -8.92 -5.05 -6.93
CA ALA A 46 -9.45 -5.95 -7.95
C ALA A 46 -9.46 -7.41 -7.46
N ALA A 47 -8.41 -7.85 -6.76
CA ALA A 47 -8.33 -9.20 -6.21
C ALA A 47 -9.35 -9.44 -5.08
N GLU A 48 -9.53 -8.49 -4.16
CA GLU A 48 -10.56 -8.57 -3.11
C GLU A 48 -11.98 -8.59 -3.69
N THR A 49 -12.22 -7.80 -4.75
CA THR A 49 -13.48 -7.83 -5.49
C THR A 49 -13.70 -9.20 -6.12
N ARG A 50 -12.65 -9.80 -6.71
CA ARG A 50 -12.72 -11.12 -7.32
C ARG A 50 -13.02 -12.23 -6.31
N VAL A 51 -12.35 -12.23 -5.16
CA VAL A 51 -12.60 -13.15 -4.04
C VAL A 51 -14.05 -13.02 -3.55
N SER A 52 -14.52 -11.80 -3.33
CA SER A 52 -15.89 -11.52 -2.89
C SER A 52 -16.94 -12.08 -3.87
N PHE A 53 -16.72 -11.88 -5.18
CA PHE A 53 -17.58 -12.41 -6.22
C PHE A 53 -17.58 -13.95 -6.27
N LEU A 54 -16.41 -14.58 -6.17
CA LEU A 54 -16.31 -16.05 -6.16
C LEU A 54 -16.97 -16.66 -4.93
N ARG A 55 -16.81 -16.03 -3.77
CA ARG A 55 -17.49 -16.43 -2.54
C ARG A 55 -19.01 -16.40 -2.68
N VAL A 56 -19.57 -15.34 -3.28
CA VAL A 56 -21.03 -15.28 -3.55
C VAL A 56 -21.47 -16.39 -4.52
N LYS A 57 -20.68 -16.66 -5.56
CA LYS A 57 -20.97 -17.79 -6.47
C LYS A 57 -20.98 -19.13 -5.75
N LEU A 58 -20.00 -19.40 -4.90
CA LEU A 58 -19.93 -20.63 -4.11
C LEU A 58 -21.16 -20.78 -3.21
N ILE A 59 -21.54 -19.71 -2.51
CA ILE A 59 -22.75 -19.67 -1.67
C ILE A 59 -23.99 -20.02 -2.50
N ASN A 60 -24.13 -19.45 -3.69
CA ASN A 60 -25.29 -19.70 -4.55
C ASN A 60 -25.35 -21.15 -5.05
N ILE A 61 -24.21 -21.76 -5.35
CA ILE A 61 -24.13 -23.17 -5.75
C ILE A 61 -24.53 -24.06 -4.58
N ALA A 62 -23.96 -23.83 -3.39
CA ALA A 62 -24.22 -24.60 -2.19
C ALA A 62 -25.66 -24.46 -1.66
N ALA A 63 -26.27 -23.27 -1.81
CA ALA A 63 -27.62 -22.98 -1.34
C ALA A 63 -28.73 -23.40 -2.33
N ALA A 64 -28.37 -23.82 -3.55
CA ALA A 64 -29.35 -24.17 -4.58
C ALA A 64 -30.21 -25.38 -4.14
N ARG A 65 -31.54 -25.23 -4.17
CA ARG A 65 -32.49 -26.32 -3.90
C ARG A 65 -32.60 -27.26 -5.09
N ARG A 66 -31.58 -28.09 -5.28
CA ARG A 66 -31.52 -29.14 -6.31
C ARG A 66 -30.99 -30.43 -5.70
N ARG A 67 -31.17 -31.54 -6.41
CA ARG A 67 -30.57 -32.82 -6.00
C ARG A 67 -29.05 -32.66 -5.97
N VAL A 68 -28.41 -33.19 -4.94
CA VAL A 68 -26.95 -33.31 -4.88
C VAL A 68 -26.58 -34.56 -5.67
N ASP A 69 -25.95 -34.35 -6.81
CA ASP A 69 -25.39 -35.39 -7.68
C ASP A 69 -23.95 -35.01 -8.05
N ASP A 70 -23.28 -35.90 -8.78
CA ASP A 70 -21.86 -35.75 -9.13
C ASP A 70 -21.59 -34.43 -9.86
N ALA A 71 -22.49 -33.99 -10.74
CA ALA A 71 -22.35 -32.72 -11.45
C ALA A 71 -22.38 -31.51 -10.50
N VAL A 72 -23.16 -31.56 -9.42
CA VAL A 72 -23.16 -30.51 -8.39
C VAL A 72 -21.88 -30.53 -7.58
N LEU A 73 -21.36 -31.71 -7.24
CA LEU A 73 -20.10 -31.86 -6.50
C LEU A 73 -18.92 -31.35 -7.34
N ASP A 74 -18.83 -31.75 -8.61
CA ASP A 74 -17.80 -31.26 -9.54
C ASP A 74 -17.85 -29.73 -9.69
N GLN A 75 -19.05 -29.14 -9.71
CA GLN A 75 -19.22 -27.70 -9.78
C GLN A 75 -18.75 -27.00 -8.49
N LEU A 76 -18.99 -27.60 -7.33
CA LEU A 76 -18.51 -27.07 -6.04
C LEU A 76 -16.99 -27.13 -5.97
N ASP A 77 -16.38 -28.25 -6.36
CA ASP A 77 -14.93 -28.44 -6.37
C ASP A 77 -14.25 -27.43 -7.28
N ALA A 78 -14.71 -27.31 -8.53
CA ALA A 78 -14.17 -26.32 -9.48
C ALA A 78 -14.32 -24.88 -8.98
N GLN A 79 -15.41 -24.57 -8.24
CA GLN A 79 -15.58 -23.22 -7.69
C GLN A 79 -14.70 -22.98 -6.46
N LEU A 80 -14.47 -24.00 -5.65
CA LEU A 80 -13.58 -23.92 -4.50
C LEU A 80 -12.14 -23.68 -4.97
N GLU A 81 -11.67 -24.45 -5.96
CA GLU A 81 -10.34 -24.26 -6.57
C GLU A 81 -10.15 -22.84 -7.14
N ALA A 82 -11.18 -22.31 -7.81
CA ALA A 82 -11.15 -20.94 -8.32
C ALA A 82 -11.08 -19.90 -7.19
N LEU A 83 -11.77 -20.13 -6.07
CA LEU A 83 -11.74 -19.27 -4.90
C LEU A 83 -10.37 -19.33 -4.19
N GLU A 84 -9.80 -20.50 -4.03
CA GLU A 84 -8.45 -20.71 -3.47
C GLU A 84 -7.41 -19.96 -4.31
N THR A 85 -7.42 -20.15 -5.63
CA THR A 85 -6.52 -19.44 -6.54
C THR A 85 -6.64 -17.92 -6.42
N ALA A 86 -7.87 -17.41 -6.31
CA ALA A 86 -8.10 -15.98 -6.15
C ALA A 86 -7.67 -15.45 -4.77
N ALA A 87 -7.82 -16.26 -3.71
CA ALA A 87 -7.37 -15.93 -2.37
C ALA A 87 -5.84 -15.86 -2.33
N ASP A 88 -5.14 -16.84 -2.89
CA ASP A 88 -3.68 -16.85 -3.01
C ASP A 88 -3.17 -15.62 -3.78
N GLN A 89 -3.84 -15.24 -4.87
CA GLN A 89 -3.49 -14.04 -5.61
C GLN A 89 -3.68 -12.77 -4.78
N ARG A 90 -4.80 -12.67 -4.04
CA ARG A 90 -5.08 -11.55 -3.14
C ARG A 90 -4.00 -11.45 -2.06
N ASP A 91 -3.62 -12.56 -1.44
CA ASP A 91 -2.61 -12.60 -0.38
C ASP A 91 -1.24 -12.12 -0.89
N ARG A 92 -0.82 -12.56 -2.08
CA ARG A 92 0.42 -12.08 -2.72
C ARG A 92 0.41 -10.57 -3.00
N LEU A 93 -0.72 -10.05 -3.49
CA LEU A 93 -0.86 -8.61 -3.78
C LEU A 93 -0.93 -7.78 -2.49
N GLU A 94 -1.50 -8.33 -1.42
CA GLU A 94 -1.51 -7.73 -0.09
C GLU A 94 -0.07 -7.62 0.46
N GLU A 95 0.73 -8.68 0.33
CA GLU A 95 2.15 -8.68 0.69
C GLU A 95 2.96 -7.68 -0.16
N GLU A 96 2.74 -7.63 -1.47
CA GLU A 96 3.42 -6.69 -2.36
C GLU A 96 3.14 -5.23 -1.96
N LEU A 97 1.86 -4.90 -1.73
CA LEU A 97 1.48 -3.56 -1.30
C LEU A 97 2.08 -3.22 0.06
N LEU A 98 2.07 -4.17 0.99
CA LEU A 98 2.64 -3.99 2.32
C LEU A 98 4.14 -3.67 2.26
N LEU A 99 4.89 -4.34 1.39
CA LEU A 99 6.31 -4.06 1.17
C LEU A 99 6.55 -2.65 0.61
N LEU A 100 5.70 -2.20 -0.32
CA LEU A 100 5.79 -0.84 -0.88
C LEU A 100 5.47 0.23 0.16
N ILE A 101 4.49 -0.02 1.03
CA ILE A 101 4.14 0.85 2.15
C ILE A 101 5.30 0.95 3.13
N GLN A 102 5.87 -0.18 3.55
CA GLN A 102 7.03 -0.22 4.45
C GLN A 102 8.23 0.55 3.88
N ALA A 103 8.50 0.39 2.58
CA ALA A 103 9.58 1.13 1.94
C ALA A 103 9.39 2.66 2.05
N ARG A 104 8.16 3.18 1.99
CA ARG A 104 7.88 4.61 2.19
C ARG A 104 8.02 5.05 3.63
N GLU A 105 7.52 4.25 4.56
CA GLU A 105 7.67 4.50 5.98
C GLU A 105 9.16 4.62 6.35
N ASP A 106 10.00 3.70 5.86
CA ASP A 106 11.45 3.72 6.07
C ASP A 106 12.14 4.93 5.42
N GLU A 107 11.68 5.35 4.23
CA GLU A 107 12.19 6.54 3.55
C GLU A 107 11.87 7.82 4.34
N ALA A 108 10.64 7.92 4.84
CA ALA A 108 10.18 9.04 5.66
C ALA A 108 10.94 9.09 7.00
N GLU A 109 11.14 7.95 7.67
CA GLU A 109 11.91 7.88 8.90
C GLU A 109 13.36 8.33 8.69
N ARG A 110 14.03 7.81 7.66
CA ARG A 110 15.40 8.23 7.29
C ARG A 110 15.50 9.72 6.96
N ALA A 111 14.47 10.30 6.32
CA ALA A 111 14.43 11.73 6.05
C ALA A 111 14.33 12.55 7.35
N ALA A 112 13.45 12.15 8.26
CA ALA A 112 13.27 12.79 9.56
C ALA A 112 14.54 12.71 10.43
N GLU A 113 15.24 11.58 10.42
CA GLU A 113 16.53 11.43 11.12
C GLU A 113 17.60 12.37 10.58
N ARG A 114 17.72 12.50 9.25
CA ARG A 114 18.69 13.43 8.63
C ARG A 114 18.38 14.88 9.00
N GLU A 115 17.11 15.25 9.04
CA GLU A 115 16.68 16.59 9.44
C GLU A 115 17.03 16.89 10.90
N ARG A 116 16.75 15.94 11.82
CA ARG A 116 17.14 16.05 13.23
C ARG A 116 18.65 16.16 13.42
N ALA A 117 19.42 15.36 12.68
CA ALA A 117 20.88 15.40 12.72
C ALA A 117 21.43 16.76 12.21
N ALA A 118 20.85 17.29 11.14
CA ALA A 118 21.20 18.62 10.61
C ALA A 118 20.88 19.74 11.62
N ALA A 119 19.73 19.66 12.30
CA ALA A 119 19.34 20.63 13.33
C ALA A 119 20.23 20.57 14.60
N SER A 120 20.82 19.40 14.89
CA SER A 120 21.69 19.19 16.06
C SER A 120 23.18 19.52 15.80
N ALA A 121 23.56 19.87 14.57
CA ALA A 121 24.96 20.19 14.24
C ALA A 121 25.38 21.53 14.90
N PRO A 122 26.47 21.57 15.71
CA PRO A 122 26.90 22.80 16.34
C PRO A 122 27.39 23.82 15.31
N ALA A 123 27.01 25.09 15.48
CA ALA A 123 27.49 26.19 14.66
C ALA A 123 29.02 26.29 14.74
N ARG A 124 29.71 26.13 13.61
CA ARG A 124 31.14 26.45 13.51
C ARG A 124 31.34 27.96 13.65
N THR A 125 31.66 28.42 14.86
CA THR A 125 32.12 29.80 15.09
C THR A 125 33.47 29.98 14.40
N VAL A 126 33.48 30.67 13.25
CA VAL A 126 34.72 31.14 12.61
C VAL A 126 35.19 32.38 13.36
N LEU A 127 36.24 32.24 14.16
CA LEU A 127 36.85 33.36 14.89
C LEU A 127 37.78 34.11 13.92
N VAL A 128 37.28 35.19 13.32
CA VAL A 128 38.10 36.10 12.51
C VAL A 128 38.92 36.98 13.44
N VAL A 129 40.21 36.66 13.59
CA VAL A 129 41.16 37.55 14.28
C VAL A 129 41.55 38.67 13.31
N GLN A 130 40.95 39.86 13.47
CA GLN A 130 41.44 41.06 12.79
C GLN A 130 42.72 41.56 13.49
N GLY A 131 43.86 41.45 12.81
CA GLY A 131 45.12 42.05 13.23
C GLY A 131 45.06 43.58 13.18
N ALA A 132 45.31 44.24 14.30
CA ALA A 132 45.40 45.69 14.39
C ALA A 132 46.71 46.22 13.75
N PRO A 133 46.69 47.34 13.01
CA PRO A 133 47.89 47.93 12.43
C PRO A 133 48.70 48.71 13.49
N ARG A 134 49.99 48.37 13.63
CA ARG A 134 50.98 49.16 14.38
C ARG A 134 51.22 50.50 13.68
N ARG A 135 50.86 51.62 14.32
CA ARG A 135 51.35 52.95 13.94
C ARG A 135 52.77 53.16 14.45
N ARG A 136 53.63 53.68 13.57
CA ARG A 136 54.97 54.20 13.87
C ARG A 136 54.86 55.60 14.45
#